data_AF-A0A5M7Q730-F1
#
_entry.id   AF-A0A5M7Q730-F1
#
_cell.length_a   1.000
_cell.length_b   1.000
_cell.length_c   1.000
_cell.angle_alpha   90.00
_cell.angle_beta   90.00
_cell.angle_gamma   90.00
#
_symmetry.space_group_name_H-M   'P 1'
#
loop_
_entity.id
_entity.type
_entity.pdbx_description
1 polymer ?
#
loop_
_entity_poly.entity_id
_entity_poly.type
_entity_poly.pdbx_seq_one_letter_code
_entity_poly.pdbx_strand_id
1 'polypeptide(L)' 'MKIGIFMAILFASWVLIPEGFITSLIAGHINGDGENAMDSFEFTVILLKAVFSVLLAFTGIWLYHKAK' A
#
# COMPACT_ATOMS: atom_id res chain seq x y z
N MET A 1 17.32 16.18 4.10
CA MET A 1 17.58 14.95 3.30
C MET A 1 16.81 13.70 3.75
N LYS A 2 16.58 13.44 5.06
CA LYS A 2 15.88 12.22 5.51
C LYS A 2 14.41 12.11 5.04
N ILE A 3 13.66 13.22 5.09
CA ILE A 3 12.25 13.25 4.64
C ILE A 3 12.10 13.06 3.12
N GLY A 4 13.09 13.50 2.34
CA GLY A 4 13.08 13.37 0.87
C GLY A 4 13.25 11.92 0.43
N ILE A 5 14.14 11.18 1.10
CA ILE A 5 14.31 9.74 0.86
C ILE A 5 13.06 8.98 1.28
N PHE A 6 12.41 9.36 2.38
CA PHE A 6 11.12 8.80 2.77
C PHE A 6 10.08 8.94 1.67
N MET A 7 9.86 10.17 1.20
CA MET A 7 8.86 10.45 0.18
C MET A 7 9.17 9.75 -1.14
N ALA A 8 10.43 9.67 -1.54
CA ALA A 8 10.84 8.92 -2.73
C ALA A 8 10.50 7.43 -2.63
N ILE A 9 10.79 6.78 -1.50
CA ILE A 9 10.48 5.36 -1.30
C ILE A 9 8.96 5.15 -1.20
N LEU A 10 8.23 6.07 -0.55
CA LEU A 10 6.78 5.99 -0.42
C LEU A 10 6.10 6.11 -1.78
N PHE A 11 6.51 7.07 -2.60
CA PHE A 11 5.98 7.25 -3.96
C PHE A 11 6.34 6.08 -4.88
N ALA A 12 7.59 5.60 -4.80
CA ALA A 12 8.02 4.41 -5.53
C ALA A 12 7.19 3.18 -5.13
N SER A 13 6.96 2.99 -3.84
CA SER A 13 6.13 1.88 -3.33
C SER A 13 4.69 1.98 -3.82
N TRP A 14 4.12 3.19 -3.81
CA TRP A 14 2.76 3.43 -4.30
C TRP A 14 2.60 3.11 -5.80
N VAL A 15 3.60 3.44 -6.61
CA VAL A 15 3.61 3.16 -8.05
C VAL A 15 3.90 1.70 -8.36
N LEU A 16 4.79 1.07 -7.58
CA LEU A 16 5.24 -0.31 -7.83
C LEU A 16 4.25 -1.37 -7.32
N ILE A 17 3.43 -1.07 -6.31
CA ILE A 17 2.37 -1.98 -5.86
C ILE A 17 1.22 -1.93 -6.87
N PRO A 18 1.02 -2.99 -7.67
CA PRO A 18 -0.09 -3.04 -8.62
C PRO A 18 -1.39 -3.18 -7.83
N GLU A 19 -2.43 -2.46 -8.25
CA GLU A 19 -3.74 -2.55 -7.59
C GLU A 19 -4.32 -3.95 -7.65
N GLY A 20 -4.14 -4.65 -8.78
CA GLY A 20 -4.55 -6.04 -8.94
C GLY A 20 -3.94 -7.01 -7.91
N PHE A 21 -2.75 -6.72 -7.37
CA PHE A 21 -2.17 -7.52 -6.29
C PHE A 21 -3.01 -7.39 -5.01
N ILE A 22 -3.36 -6.17 -4.62
CA ILE A 22 -4.17 -5.88 -3.43
C ILE A 22 -5.60 -6.41 -3.61
N THR A 23 -6.19 -6.16 -4.78
CA THR A 23 -7.53 -6.66 -5.17
C THR A 23 -7.59 -8.19 -5.04
N SER A 24 -6.56 -8.91 -5.51
CA SER A 24 -6.52 -10.38 -5.42
C SER A 24 -6.50 -10.92 -3.99
N LEU A 25 -5.91 -10.18 -3.04
CA LEU A 25 -5.86 -10.57 -1.63
C LEU A 25 -7.23 -10.43 -0.95
N ILE A 26 -7.99 -9.39 -1.31
CA ILE A 26 -9.24 -9.03 -0.64
C ILE A 26 -10.45 -9.64 -1.35
N ALA A 27 -10.36 -9.95 -2.65
CA ALA A 27 -11.47 -10.49 -3.45
C ALA A 27 -12.11 -11.76 -2.87
N GLY A 28 -11.35 -12.56 -2.12
CA GLY A 28 -11.88 -13.75 -1.42
C GLY A 28 -12.62 -13.47 -0.11
N HIS A 29 -12.60 -12.23 0.40
CA HIS A 29 -13.16 -11.86 1.71
C HIS A 29 -14.42 -10.97 1.62
N ILE A 30 -14.79 -10.49 0.44
CA ILE A 30 -15.99 -9.66 0.27
C ILE A 30 -17.20 -10.56 0.00
N ASN A 31 -18.11 -10.63 0.96
CA ASN A 31 -19.45 -11.19 0.79
C ASN A 31 -20.46 -10.11 1.18
N GLY A 32 -21.24 -9.62 0.22
CA GLY A 32 -22.22 -8.56 0.48
C GLY A 32 -23.00 -8.14 -0.76
N ASP A 33 -24.09 -7.42 -0.54
CA ASP A 33 -24.91 -6.81 -1.58
C ASP A 33 -24.07 -5.89 -2.47
N GLY A 34 -24.21 -6.06 -3.79
CA GLY A 34 -23.16 -5.77 -4.78
C GLY A 34 -22.69 -4.31 -4.83
N GLU A 35 -23.54 -3.34 -4.45
CA GLU A 35 -23.20 -1.92 -4.51
C GLU A 35 -22.41 -1.46 -3.27
N ASN A 36 -22.92 -1.75 -2.07
CA ASN A 36 -22.23 -1.43 -0.81
C ASN A 36 -20.96 -2.27 -0.61
N ALA A 37 -20.94 -3.50 -1.14
CA ALA A 37 -19.76 -4.35 -1.15
C ALA A 37 -18.65 -3.79 -2.06
N MET A 38 -18.99 -3.08 -3.13
CA MET A 38 -18.01 -2.53 -4.08
C MET A 38 -17.34 -1.26 -3.56
N ASP A 39 -18.10 -0.32 -2.98
CA ASP A 39 -17.55 0.90 -2.38
C ASP A 39 -16.61 0.59 -1.21
N SER A 40 -17.03 -0.33 -0.33
CA SER A 40 -16.19 -0.77 0.79
C SER A 40 -14.96 -1.53 0.32
N PHE A 41 -15.04 -2.27 -0.77
CA PHE A 41 -13.91 -2.96 -1.38
C PHE A 41 -12.88 -2.00 -1.97
N GLU A 42 -13.30 -1.02 -2.77
CA GLU A 42 -12.39 -0.04 -3.39
C GLU A 42 -11.65 0.77 -2.31
N PHE A 43 -12.37 1.22 -1.28
CA PHE A 43 -11.75 1.90 -0.14
C PHE A 43 -10.75 1.00 0.59
N THR A 44 -11.10 -0.28 0.80
CA THR A 44 -10.20 -1.24 1.46
C THR A 44 -8.93 -1.47 0.64
N VAL A 45 -9.04 -1.55 -0.69
CA VAL A 45 -7.89 -1.70 -1.60
C VAL A 45 -6.96 -0.49 -1.49
N ILE A 46 -7.50 0.73 -1.53
CA ILE A 46 -6.73 1.96 -1.40
C ILE A 46 -6.06 2.05 -0.02
N LEU A 47 -6.79 1.74 1.04
CA LEU A 47 -6.28 1.75 2.42
C LEU A 47 -5.12 0.76 2.57
N LEU A 48 -5.27 -0.47 2.08
CA LEU A 48 -4.24 -1.50 2.17
C LEU A 48 -2.99 -1.11 1.38
N LYS A 49 -3.16 -0.54 0.18
CA LYS A 49 -2.07 0.00 -0.65
C LYS A 49 -1.31 1.11 0.09
N ALA A 50 -2.02 1.99 0.79
CA ALA A 50 -1.40 3.05 1.59
C ALA A 50 -0.59 2.47 2.76
N VAL A 51 -1.17 1.51 3.50
CA VAL A 51 -0.48 0.83 4.62
C VAL A 51 0.79 0.12 4.13
N PHE A 52 0.72 -0.65 3.05
CA PHE A 52 1.91 -1.31 2.50
C PHE A 52 2.97 -0.32 2.04
N SER A 53 2.57 0.78 1.40
CA SER A 53 3.51 1.80 0.94
C SER A 53 4.24 2.47 2.11
N VAL A 54 3.55 2.73 3.22
CA VAL A 54 4.15 3.28 4.44
C VAL A 54 5.10 2.27 5.10
N LEU A 55 4.72 0.99 5.17
CA LEU A 55 5.58 -0.07 5.71
C LEU A 55 6.87 -0.24 4.89
N LEU A 56 6.76 -0.21 3.55
CA LEU A 56 7.92 -0.27 2.66
C LEU A 56 8.80 0.98 2.79
N ALA A 57 8.20 2.16 2.89
CA ALA A 57 8.97 3.38 3.12
C ALA A 57 9.70 3.36 4.47
N PHE A 58 9.06 2.85 5.52
CA PHE A 58 9.66 2.72 6.85
C PHE A 58 10.82 1.71 6.86
N THR A 59 10.61 0.52 6.30
CA THR A 59 11.64 -0.52 6.19
C THR A 59 12.80 -0.07 5.29
N GLY A 60 12.52 0.62 4.19
CA GLY A 60 13.53 1.20 3.30
C GLY A 60 14.42 2.23 4.00
N ILE A 61 13.85 3.10 4.83
CA ILE A 61 14.64 4.02 5.67
C ILE A 61 15.45 3.28 6.71
N TRP A 62 14.85 2.29 7.38
CA TRP A 62 15.55 1.53 8.40
C TRP A 62 16.78 0.82 7.82
N LEU A 63 16.64 0.20 6.65
CA LEU A 63 17.75 -0.39 5.90
C LEU A 63 18.77 0.67 5.45
N TYR A 64 18.33 1.83 4.94
CA TYR A 64 19.21 2.93 4.57
C TYR A 64 20.06 3.42 5.74
N HIS A 65 19.47 3.53 6.94
CA HIS A 65 20.22 3.90 8.14
C HIS A 65 21.19 2.80 8.59
N LYS A 66 20.84 1.51 8.43
CA LYS A 66 21.72 0.40 8.82
C LYS A 66 22.91 0.22 7.86
N ALA A 67 22.73 0.57 6.59
CA ALA A 67 23.76 0.47 5.56
C ALA A 67 24.79 1.62 5.58
N LYS A 68 24.53 2.67 6.38
CA LYS A 68 25.40 3.83 6.56
C LYS A 68 26.19 3.70 7.85
#